data_AF-A0A7K4BF92-F1
#
_entry.id   AF-A0A7K4BF92-F1
#
_cell.length_a   1.000
_cell.length_b   1.000
_cell.length_c   1.000
_cell.angle_alpha   90.00
_cell.angle_beta   90.00
_cell.angle_gamma   90.00
#
_symmetry.space_group_name_H-M   'P 1'
#
loop_
_entity.id
_entity.type
_entity.pdbx_description
1 polymer ?
#
loop_
_entity_poly.entity_id
_entity_poly.type
_entity_poly.pdbx_seq_one_letter_code
_entity_poly.pdbx_strand_id
1 'polypeptide(L)'
;MDSLDDWFPYREYRPRQREMLEVAASVARDGGIAMIDAPTGSGKSSVISALLAESRGRKVLVAVRTISQLTTFMRELELVRKKRGGLKFAYLIGKSSMCPLGGEGDVYRRCEGVKAFSTALMRERAQKGSLTPANDRHIRQQIRKMDPDHPLICPYFIHGKSFVEPE
;
A
#
# COMPACT_ATOMS: atom_id res chain seq x y z
N MET A 1 15.33 24.52 -2.87
CA MET A 1 15.40 23.34 -1.98
C MET A 1 14.28 23.54 -0.98
N ASP A 2 13.40 22.56 -0.81
CA ASP A 2 12.31 22.71 0.16
C ASP A 2 12.87 22.65 1.58
N SER A 3 12.38 23.52 2.46
CA SER A 3 12.74 23.52 3.88
C SER A 3 11.87 22.53 4.67
N LEU A 4 12.32 22.13 5.86
CA LEU A 4 11.51 21.32 6.78
C LEU A 4 10.14 21.98 7.06
N ASP A 5 10.14 23.30 7.23
CA ASP A 5 8.94 24.08 7.53
C ASP A 5 7.93 24.07 6.38
N ASP A 6 8.36 23.90 5.12
CA ASP A 6 7.44 23.77 3.97
C ASP A 6 6.60 22.49 4.07
N TRP A 7 7.17 21.42 4.64
CA TRP A 7 6.52 20.12 4.77
C TRP A 7 5.81 19.92 6.11
N PHE A 8 6.31 20.51 7.20
CA PHE A 8 5.75 20.32 8.53
C PHE A 8 4.33 20.90 8.65
N PRO A 9 3.30 20.09 8.95
CA PRO A 9 1.91 20.53 8.79
C PRO A 9 1.35 21.34 9.96
N TYR A 10 2.07 21.44 11.07
CA TYR A 10 1.62 22.17 12.27
C TYR A 10 2.21 23.58 12.33
N ARG A 11 1.57 24.44 13.12
CA ARG A 11 2.02 25.83 13.33
C ARG A 11 3.30 25.91 14.16
N GLU A 12 3.44 25.01 15.12
CA GLU A 12 4.50 25.05 16.12
C GLU A 12 5.04 23.64 16.39
N TYR A 13 6.31 23.58 16.79
CA TYR A 13 6.98 22.37 17.21
C TYR A 13 6.76 22.11 18.70
N ARG A 14 6.55 20.85 19.07
CA ARG A 14 6.61 20.40 20.47
C ARG A 14 8.06 20.46 20.98
N PRO A 15 8.26 20.46 22.31
CA PRO A 15 9.61 20.41 22.89
C PRO A 15 10.45 19.29 22.27
N ARG A 16 11.68 19.63 21.84
CA ARG A 16 12.66 18.72 21.18
C ARG A 16 12.21 18.09 19.85
N GLN A 17 10.99 18.36 19.38
CA GLN A 17 10.50 17.80 18.12
C GLN A 17 11.30 18.32 16.92
N ARG A 18 11.63 19.61 16.89
CA ARG A 18 12.43 20.20 15.80
C ARG A 18 13.80 19.53 15.69
N GLU A 19 14.50 19.37 16.81
CA GLU A 19 15.81 18.70 16.85
C GLU A 19 15.72 17.25 16.33
N MET A 20 14.71 16.50 16.76
CA MET A 20 14.45 15.16 16.23
C MET A 20 14.28 15.15 14.70
N LEU A 21 13.56 16.13 14.16
CA LEU A 21 13.31 16.26 12.72
C LEU A 21 14.56 16.71 11.95
N GLU A 22 15.36 17.60 12.53
CA GLU A 22 16.63 18.05 11.95
C GLU A 22 17.64 16.90 11.88
N VAL A 23 17.70 16.04 12.90
CA VAL A 23 18.50 14.80 12.88
C VAL A 23 18.00 13.85 11.78
N ALA A 24 16.70 13.67 11.63
CA ALA A 24 16.16 12.83 10.55
C ALA A 24 16.46 13.41 9.16
N ALA A 25 16.36 14.73 8.99
CA ALA A 25 16.67 15.42 7.74
C ALA A 25 18.15 15.31 7.39
N SER A 26 19.06 15.49 8.34
CA SER A 26 20.50 15.37 8.09
C SER A 26 20.86 13.95 7.64
N VAL A 27 20.39 12.92 8.33
CA VAL A 27 20.66 11.53 7.92
C VAL A 27 20.01 11.17 6.57
N ALA A 28 18.82 11.69 6.26
CA ALA A 28 18.20 11.46 4.95
C ALA A 28 18.96 12.12 3.79
N ARG A 29 19.60 13.27 4.06
CA ARG A 29 20.40 14.02 3.11
C ARG A 29 21.79 13.42 2.92
N ASP A 30 22.47 13.14 4.03
CA ASP A 30 23.89 12.81 4.07
C ASP A 30 24.11 11.27 4.00
N GLY A 31 23.06 10.50 4.26
CA GLY A 31 23.10 9.04 4.36
C GLY A 31 23.48 8.56 5.76
N GLY A 32 23.11 7.33 6.10
CA GLY A 32 23.43 6.70 7.38
C GLY A 32 22.21 6.13 8.11
N ILE A 33 22.37 5.89 9.41
CA ILE A 33 21.33 5.33 10.28
C ILE A 33 21.21 6.24 11.50
N ALA A 34 20.00 6.74 11.76
CA ALA A 34 19.66 7.44 12.99
C ALA A 34 18.83 6.53 13.89
N MET A 35 19.21 6.42 15.17
CA MET A 35 18.40 5.81 16.22
C MET A 35 17.86 6.91 17.11
N ILE A 36 16.55 7.08 17.13
CA ILE A 36 15.87 8.14 17.87
C ILE A 36 14.97 7.49 18.91
N ASP A 37 15.28 7.71 20.18
CA ASP A 37 14.32 7.45 21.25
C ASP A 37 13.44 8.69 21.43
N ALA A 38 12.14 8.49 21.22
CA ALA A 38 11.17 9.55 21.29
C ALA A 38 9.94 8.99 22.03
N PRO A 39 9.51 9.59 23.16
CA PRO A 39 8.40 9.06 23.95
C PRO A 39 7.05 9.25 23.25
N THR A 40 6.01 8.58 23.74
CA THR A 40 4.64 8.77 23.22
C THR A 40 4.24 10.24 23.37
N GLY A 41 3.59 10.80 22.35
CA GLY A 41 3.19 12.21 22.36
C GLY A 41 4.28 13.21 21.96
N SER A 42 5.52 12.78 21.64
CA SER A 42 6.56 13.70 21.13
C SER A 42 6.33 14.15 19.67
N GLY A 43 5.41 13.50 18.95
CA GLY A 43 5.15 13.77 17.54
C GLY A 43 6.02 12.96 16.58
N LYS A 44 6.45 11.74 16.96
CA LYS A 44 7.27 10.83 16.12
C LYS A 44 6.84 10.72 14.65
N SER A 45 5.53 10.68 14.36
CA SER A 45 5.00 10.57 13.00
C SER A 45 5.46 11.70 12.08
N SER A 46 5.67 12.90 12.64
CA SER A 46 6.12 14.09 11.89
C SER A 46 7.49 13.93 11.24
N VAL A 47 8.26 12.89 11.58
CA VAL A 47 9.51 12.51 10.89
C VAL A 47 9.32 12.40 9.37
N ILE A 48 8.11 12.06 8.92
CA ILE A 48 7.77 12.02 7.49
C ILE A 48 7.99 13.36 6.79
N SER A 49 7.79 14.49 7.48
CA SER A 49 8.00 15.83 6.93
C SER A 49 9.47 16.08 6.63
N ALA A 50 10.36 15.67 7.54
CA ALA A 50 11.80 15.76 7.35
C ALA A 50 12.28 14.86 6.20
N LEU A 51 11.79 13.61 6.15
CA LEU A 51 12.15 12.67 5.09
C LEU A 51 11.65 13.12 3.71
N LEU A 52 10.45 13.71 3.64
CA LEU A 52 9.90 14.24 2.39
C LEU A 52 10.65 15.49 1.92
N ALA A 53 11.02 16.39 2.83
CA ALA A 53 11.84 17.58 2.53
C ALA A 53 13.17 17.22 1.88
N GLU A 54 13.81 16.16 2.36
CA GLU A 54 15.09 15.68 1.84
C GLU A 54 14.94 14.55 0.81
N SER A 55 13.73 14.22 0.37
CA SER A 55 13.49 13.06 -0.51
C SER A 55 14.22 13.19 -1.86
N ARG A 56 14.30 14.39 -2.44
CA ARG A 56 14.96 14.65 -3.75
C ARG A 56 14.50 13.68 -4.84
N GLY A 57 13.20 13.37 -4.87
CA GLY A 57 12.59 12.42 -5.80
C GLY A 57 12.68 10.94 -5.38
N ARG A 58 13.38 10.62 -4.28
CA ARG A 58 13.42 9.28 -3.70
C ARG A 58 12.10 8.96 -3.00
N LYS A 59 11.72 7.67 -2.99
CA LYS A 59 10.53 7.20 -2.26
C LYS A 59 10.86 7.06 -0.78
N VAL A 60 9.94 7.50 0.07
CA VAL A 60 10.01 7.26 1.52
C VAL A 60 9.19 6.02 1.85
N LEU A 61 9.83 5.03 2.46
CA LEU A 61 9.18 3.82 2.96
C LEU A 61 9.03 3.92 4.48
N VAL A 62 7.80 3.82 4.98
CA VAL A 62 7.51 3.78 6.42
C VAL A 62 7.06 2.38 6.79
N ALA A 63 7.80 1.72 7.67
CA ALA A 63 7.44 0.44 8.24
C ALA A 63 7.01 0.61 9.69
N VAL A 64 5.86 0.03 10.03
CA VAL A 64 5.25 0.10 11.36
C VAL A 64 4.80 -1.29 11.79
N ARG A 65 4.63 -1.50 13.10
CA ARG A 65 4.24 -2.80 13.65
C ARG A 65 2.74 -3.07 13.52
N THR A 66 1.90 -2.03 13.63
CA THR A 66 0.44 -2.19 13.70
C THR A 66 -0.30 -1.30 12.70
N ILE A 67 -1.54 -1.69 12.37
CA ILE A 67 -2.45 -0.88 11.55
C ILE A 67 -2.76 0.47 12.22
N SER A 68 -2.87 0.53 13.55
CA SER A 68 -3.08 1.79 14.28
C SER A 68 -1.90 2.77 14.15
N GLN A 69 -0.67 2.27 14.06
CA GLN A 69 0.49 3.10 13.78
C GLN A 69 0.47 3.58 12.32
N LEU A 70 0.10 2.70 11.37
CA LEU A 70 -0.06 3.07 9.96
C LEU A 70 -1.08 4.20 9.80
N THR A 71 -2.25 4.11 10.43
CA THR A 71 -3.28 5.15 10.35
C THR A 71 -2.80 6.49 10.94
N THR A 72 -1.91 6.46 11.93
CA THR A 72 -1.25 7.67 12.44
C THR A 72 -0.42 8.34 11.35
N PHE A 73 0.41 7.58 10.62
CA PHE A 73 1.18 8.11 9.49
C PHE A 73 0.30 8.55 8.32
N MET A 74 -0.81 7.85 8.05
CA MET A 74 -1.77 8.27 7.03
C MET A 74 -2.34 9.64 7.35
N ARG A 75 -2.77 9.88 8.59
CA ARG A 75 -3.27 11.20 9.03
C ARG A 75 -2.20 12.29 8.86
N GLU A 76 -0.96 12.00 9.24
CA GLU A 76 0.16 12.93 9.05
C GLU A 76 0.36 13.28 7.57
N LEU A 77 0.41 12.27 6.70
CA LEU A 77 0.53 12.44 5.25
C LEU A 77 -0.62 13.24 4.65
N GLU A 78 -1.85 13.06 5.15
CA GLU A 78 -2.99 13.86 4.71
C GLU A 78 -2.87 15.33 5.11
N LEU A 79 -2.35 15.62 6.30
CA LEU A 79 -2.09 17.00 6.73
C LEU A 79 -1.01 17.65 5.87
N VAL A 80 0.09 16.93 5.58
CA VAL A 80 1.14 17.39 4.67
C VAL A 80 0.58 17.64 3.26
N ARG A 81 -0.24 16.71 2.75
CA ARG A 81 -0.92 16.85 1.45
C ARG A 81 -1.84 18.07 1.43
N LYS A 82 -2.56 18.35 2.52
CA LYS A 82 -3.42 19.54 2.62
C LYS A 82 -2.61 20.84 2.59
N LYS A 83 -1.41 20.85 3.16
CA LYS A 83 -0.51 22.01 3.18
C LYS A 83 0.16 22.27 1.82
N ARG A 84 0.75 21.24 1.19
CA ARG A 84 1.57 21.41 -0.03
C ARG A 84 0.87 21.04 -1.34
N GLY A 85 -0.20 20.26 -1.28
CA GLY A 85 -0.76 19.60 -2.46
C GLY A 85 0.20 18.55 -3.04
N GLY A 86 -0.23 17.85 -4.09
CA GLY A 86 0.64 17.01 -4.94
C GLY A 86 1.23 15.74 -4.32
N LEU A 87 1.10 15.53 -3.01
CA LEU A 87 1.67 14.35 -2.34
C LEU A 87 0.88 13.07 -2.67
N LYS A 88 1.58 12.11 -3.30
CA LYS A 88 1.07 10.76 -3.56
C LYS A 88 1.65 9.80 -2.54
N PHE A 89 0.79 9.00 -1.93
CA PHE A 89 1.20 7.91 -1.04
C PHE A 89 0.27 6.71 -1.23
N ALA A 90 0.80 5.53 -0.97
CA ALA A 90 0.07 4.27 -0.93
C ALA A 90 0.45 3.55 0.36
N TYR A 91 -0.42 2.65 0.81
CA TYR A 91 -0.16 1.82 1.98
C TYR A 91 -0.39 0.36 1.62
N LEU A 92 0.30 -0.51 2.34
CA LEU A 92 0.18 -1.95 2.21
C LEU A 92 -0.26 -2.50 3.57
N ILE A 93 -1.36 -3.24 3.58
CA ILE A 93 -1.83 -3.99 4.74
C ILE A 93 -2.06 -5.45 4.35
N GLY A 94 -2.22 -6.31 5.35
CA GLY A 94 -2.45 -7.73 5.13
C GLY A 94 -3.73 -8.00 4.33
N LYS A 95 -3.74 -9.12 3.62
CA LYS A 95 -4.87 -9.58 2.81
C LYS A 95 -6.16 -9.71 3.62
N SER A 96 -6.08 -10.10 4.89
CA SER A 96 -7.23 -10.18 5.80
C SER A 96 -7.96 -8.86 6.02
N SER A 97 -7.31 -7.72 5.75
CA SER A 97 -7.91 -6.40 5.92
C SER A 97 -8.34 -5.73 4.60
N MET A 98 -7.97 -6.29 3.43
CA MET A 98 -8.29 -5.71 2.11
C MET A 98 -9.01 -6.64 1.16
N CYS A 99 -8.92 -7.96 1.35
CA CYS A 99 -9.45 -8.91 0.39
C CYS A 99 -10.98 -8.89 0.45
N PRO A 100 -11.69 -8.67 -0.66
CA PRO A 100 -13.14 -8.68 -0.71
C PRO A 100 -13.73 -10.09 -0.67
N LEU A 101 -12.92 -11.11 -0.37
CA LEU A 101 -13.36 -12.50 -0.32
C LEU A 101 -14.24 -12.73 0.92
N GLY A 102 -15.55 -12.76 0.72
CA GLY A 102 -16.57 -13.01 1.73
C GLY A 102 -16.60 -14.46 2.24
N GLY A 103 -17.30 -14.68 3.36
CA GLY A 103 -17.45 -15.97 4.03
C GLY A 103 -16.62 -16.13 5.30
N GLU A 104 -16.90 -17.20 6.04
CA GLU A 104 -16.27 -17.50 7.34
C GLU A 104 -14.91 -18.21 7.20
N GLY A 105 -14.08 -18.13 8.23
CA GLY A 105 -12.77 -18.79 8.30
C GLY A 105 -11.61 -18.02 7.64
N ASP A 106 -10.44 -18.65 7.61
CA ASP A 106 -9.19 -18.04 7.16
C ASP A 106 -9.22 -17.66 5.66
N VAL A 107 -9.14 -16.35 5.41
CA VAL A 107 -9.10 -15.75 4.07
C VAL A 107 -7.96 -16.28 3.20
N TYR A 108 -6.83 -16.67 3.79
CA TYR A 108 -5.69 -17.18 3.04
C TYR A 108 -6.03 -18.54 2.45
N ARG A 109 -6.54 -19.47 3.27
CA ARG A 109 -6.99 -20.79 2.83
C ARG A 109 -8.09 -20.72 1.79
N ARG A 110 -9.14 -19.93 2.05
CA ARG A 110 -10.24 -19.75 1.08
C ARG A 110 -9.73 -19.25 -0.27
N CYS A 111 -8.84 -18.26 -0.23
CA CYS A 111 -8.30 -17.70 -1.47
C CYS A 111 -7.46 -18.70 -2.26
N GLU A 112 -6.71 -19.59 -1.62
CA GLU A 112 -6.00 -20.65 -2.36
C GLU A 112 -6.97 -21.56 -3.11
N GLY A 113 -8.12 -21.90 -2.51
CA GLY A 113 -9.19 -22.62 -3.20
C GLY A 113 -9.70 -21.87 -4.43
N VAL A 114 -10.11 -20.60 -4.26
CA VAL A 114 -10.63 -19.78 -5.36
C VAL A 114 -9.58 -19.56 -6.46
N LYS A 115 -8.29 -19.42 -6.11
CA LYS A 115 -7.18 -19.32 -7.08
C LYS A 115 -7.01 -20.62 -7.88
N ALA A 116 -7.17 -21.78 -7.26
CA ALA A 116 -7.07 -23.06 -7.95
C ALA A 116 -8.13 -23.18 -9.07
N PHE A 117 -9.40 -22.88 -8.75
CA PHE A 117 -10.47 -22.83 -9.75
C PHE A 117 -10.22 -21.77 -10.82
N SER A 118 -9.80 -20.56 -10.42
CA SER A 118 -9.45 -19.50 -11.36
C SER A 118 -8.34 -19.93 -12.32
N THR A 119 -7.32 -20.65 -11.83
CA THR A 119 -6.20 -21.14 -12.62
C THR A 119 -6.65 -22.20 -13.62
N ALA A 120 -7.51 -23.13 -13.21
CA ALA A 120 -8.07 -24.15 -14.10
C ALA A 120 -8.87 -23.51 -15.24
N LEU A 121 -9.77 -22.56 -14.91
CA LEU A 121 -10.54 -21.81 -15.90
C LEU A 121 -9.63 -21.06 -16.87
N MET A 122 -8.64 -20.32 -16.35
CA MET A 122 -7.72 -19.55 -17.18
C MET A 122 -6.94 -20.43 -18.16
N ARG A 123 -6.46 -21.61 -17.72
CA ARG A 123 -5.77 -22.58 -18.59
C ARG A 123 -6.69 -23.11 -19.68
N GLU A 124 -7.93 -23.48 -19.34
CA GLU A 124 -8.92 -23.93 -20.32
C GLU A 124 -9.19 -22.85 -21.38
N ARG A 125 -9.30 -21.59 -20.97
CA ARG A 125 -9.48 -20.46 -21.89
C ARG A 125 -8.24 -20.21 -22.75
N ALA A 126 -7.04 -20.31 -22.18
CA ALA A 126 -5.79 -20.17 -22.92
C ALA A 126 -5.63 -21.24 -24.00
N GLN A 127 -5.98 -22.50 -23.71
CA GLN A 127 -5.99 -23.59 -24.70
C GLN A 127 -6.98 -23.34 -25.85
N LYS A 128 -8.01 -22.51 -25.63
CA LYS A 128 -8.98 -22.06 -26.63
C LYS A 128 -8.58 -20.73 -27.31
N GLY A 129 -7.31 -20.32 -27.18
CA GLY A 129 -6.74 -19.11 -27.81
C GLY A 129 -6.89 -17.82 -27.00
N SER A 130 -7.39 -17.88 -25.76
CA SER A 130 -7.60 -16.70 -24.92
C SER A 130 -6.44 -16.46 -23.95
N LEU A 131 -5.39 -15.80 -24.45
CA LEU A 131 -4.13 -15.59 -23.71
C LEU A 131 -4.20 -14.47 -22.66
N THR A 132 -5.20 -13.59 -22.75
CA THR A 132 -5.46 -12.53 -21.77
C THR A 132 -6.77 -12.78 -21.04
N PRO A 133 -6.75 -13.53 -19.91
CA PRO A 133 -7.94 -13.92 -19.17
C PRO A 133 -8.87 -12.76 -18.79
N ALA A 134 -8.30 -11.60 -18.44
CA ALA A 134 -9.05 -10.41 -18.08
C ALA A 134 -10.01 -9.92 -19.18
N ASN A 135 -9.68 -10.19 -20.44
CA ASN A 135 -10.45 -9.77 -21.61
C ASN A 135 -11.38 -10.88 -22.14
N ASP A 136 -11.25 -12.10 -21.65
CA ASP A 136 -12.05 -13.25 -22.10
C ASP A 136 -13.54 -13.06 -21.81
N ARG A 137 -14.37 -13.16 -22.84
CA ARG A 137 -15.82 -12.95 -22.74
C ARG A 137 -16.49 -13.94 -21.77
N HIS A 138 -16.05 -15.20 -21.75
CA HIS A 138 -16.61 -16.23 -20.90
C HIS A 138 -16.27 -15.97 -19.43
N ILE A 139 -15.02 -15.65 -19.13
CA ILE A 139 -14.57 -15.27 -17.78
C ILE A 139 -15.33 -14.04 -17.29
N ARG A 140 -15.46 -12.99 -18.12
CA ARG A 140 -16.20 -11.78 -17.74
C ARG A 140 -17.68 -12.06 -17.47
N GLN A 141 -18.30 -12.98 -18.22
CA GLN A 141 -19.68 -13.41 -17.95
C GLN A 141 -19.79 -14.19 -16.65
N GLN A 142 -18.86 -15.08 -16.34
CA GLN A 142 -18.85 -15.82 -15.08
C GLN A 142 -18.69 -14.87 -13.90
N ILE A 143 -17.72 -13.93 -13.95
CA ILE A 143 -17.53 -12.92 -12.89
C ILE A 143 -18.81 -12.11 -12.65
N ARG A 144 -19.53 -11.72 -13.71
CA ARG A 144 -20.78 -10.95 -13.60
C ARG A 144 -21.95 -11.74 -12.98
N LYS A 145 -21.98 -13.05 -13.15
CA LYS A 145 -23.06 -13.93 -12.65
C LYS A 145 -22.75 -14.56 -11.28
N MET A 146 -21.53 -14.36 -10.79
CA MET A 146 -21.04 -15.00 -9.57
C MET A 146 -21.67 -14.37 -8.33
N ASP A 147 -21.98 -15.21 -7.35
CA ASP A 147 -22.36 -14.79 -6.00
C ASP A 147 -21.17 -14.08 -5.32
N PRO A 148 -21.30 -12.80 -4.91
CA PRO A 148 -20.25 -12.07 -4.19
C PRO A 148 -19.86 -12.71 -2.85
N ASP A 149 -20.80 -13.36 -2.17
CA ASP A 149 -20.57 -13.96 -0.85
C ASP A 149 -19.89 -15.33 -0.95
N HIS A 150 -20.10 -16.03 -2.07
CA HIS A 150 -19.55 -17.37 -2.35
C HIS A 150 -18.85 -17.43 -3.72
N PRO A 151 -17.76 -16.69 -3.93
CA PRO A 151 -17.12 -16.62 -5.23
C PRO A 151 -16.37 -17.92 -5.57
N LEU A 152 -16.63 -18.45 -6.76
CA LEU A 152 -15.92 -19.62 -7.30
C LEU A 152 -14.59 -19.26 -7.98
N ILE A 153 -14.47 -18.02 -8.46
CA ILE A 153 -13.27 -17.49 -9.12
C ILE A 153 -12.91 -16.12 -8.55
N CYS A 154 -11.63 -15.74 -8.64
CA CYS A 154 -11.13 -14.49 -8.08
C CYS A 154 -10.85 -13.49 -9.21
N PRO A 155 -11.68 -12.44 -9.38
CA PRO A 155 -11.47 -11.45 -10.44
C PRO A 155 -10.11 -10.77 -10.30
N TYR A 156 -9.70 -10.38 -9.09
CA TYR A 156 -8.41 -9.72 -8.85
C TYR A 156 -7.20 -10.58 -9.22
N PHE A 157 -7.26 -11.89 -8.95
CA PHE A 157 -6.20 -12.81 -9.34
C PHE A 157 -6.15 -12.99 -10.86
N ILE A 158 -7.31 -13.14 -11.51
CA ILE A 158 -7.42 -13.29 -12.97
C ILE A 158 -6.91 -12.03 -13.68
N HIS A 159 -7.26 -10.84 -13.20
CA HIS A 159 -6.82 -9.57 -13.78
C HIS A 159 -5.30 -9.38 -13.74
N GLY A 160 -4.60 -10.03 -12.81
CA GLY A 160 -3.15 -9.97 -12.68
C GLY A 160 -2.37 -11.03 -13.48
N LYS A 161 -3.02 -11.76 -14.40
CA LYS A 161 -2.40 -12.85 -15.16
C LYS A 161 -2.53 -12.67 -16.67
N SER A 162 -1.49 -13.09 -17.37
CA SER A 162 -1.43 -13.27 -18.82
C SER A 162 -0.72 -14.59 -19.14
N PHE A 163 -1.07 -15.20 -20.26
CA PHE A 163 -0.42 -16.38 -20.79
C PHE A 163 0.38 -16.00 -22.04
N VAL A 164 1.43 -16.77 -22.30
CA VAL A 164 2.27 -16.66 -23.49
C VAL A 164 2.09 -17.95 -24.28
N GLU A 165 2.10 -17.86 -25.61
CA GLU A 165 2.15 -19.07 -26.44
C GLU A 165 3.47 -19.82 -26.16
N PRO A 166 3.46 -21.16 -26.09
CA PRO A 166 4.70 -21.91 -26.09
C PRO A 166 5.42 -21.67 -27.42
N GLU A 167 6.70 -21.30 -27.37
CA GLU A 167 7.60 -21.27 -28.54
C GLU A 167 7.74 -22.65 -29.19
#